data_AF-A0A8I2K1W6-F1
#
_entry.id   AF-A0A8I2K1W6-F1
#
_cell.length_a   1.000
_cell.length_b   1.000
_cell.length_c   1.000
_cell.angle_alpha   90.00
_cell.angle_beta   90.00
_cell.angle_gamma   90.00
#
_symmetry.space_group_name_H-M   'P 1'
#
loop_
_entity.id
_entity.type
_entity.pdbx_description
1 polymer ?
#
loop_
_entity_poly.entity_id
_entity_poly.type
_entity_poly.pdbx_seq_one_letter_code
_entity_poly.pdbx_strand_id
1 'polypeptide(L)'
;MSITATVLLVFIFYVFLTFVIGYFGWKKTKLTPEDYFLAGRTLGPFVLSLTLIATYASMWTFLGAVGTNYRFGTSFMYCMITYNVLWP
;
A
#
# COMPACT_ATOMS: atom_id res chain seq x y z
N MET A 1 29.53 -4.01 -9.46
CA MET A 1 28.96 -3.30 -8.29
C MET A 1 28.64 -4.34 -7.22
N SER A 2 28.90 -4.05 -5.94
CA SER A 2 28.51 -4.93 -4.83
C SER A 2 26.98 -5.00 -4.72
N ILE A 3 26.44 -6.16 -4.33
CA ILE A 3 25.00 -6.36 -4.13
C ILE A 3 24.41 -5.28 -3.21
N THR A 4 25.11 -4.96 -2.12
CA THR A 4 24.70 -3.91 -1.18
C THR A 4 24.56 -2.54 -1.86
N ALA A 5 25.47 -2.20 -2.77
CA ALA A 5 25.41 -0.95 -3.51
C ALA A 5 24.21 -0.92 -4.46
N THR A 6 23.89 -2.04 -5.12
CA THR A 6 22.71 -2.16 -5.97
C THR A 6 21.41 -2.02 -5.16
N VAL A 7 21.32 -2.67 -3.99
CA VAL A 7 20.14 -2.59 -3.10
C VAL A 7 19.91 -1.15 -2.64
N LEU A 8 20.96 -0.46 -2.18
CA LEU A 8 20.86 0.93 -1.75
C LEU A 8 20.43 1.85 -2.88
N LEU A 9 20.95 1.65 -4.09
CA LEU A 9 20.56 2.43 -5.27
C LEU A 9 19.07 2.28 -5.55
N VAL A 10 18.57 1.04 -5.63
CA VAL A 10 17.15 0.77 -5.88
C VAL A 10 16.27 1.36 -4.79
N PHE A 11 16.67 1.25 -3.52
CA PHE A 11 15.93 1.80 -2.40
C PHE A 11 15.82 3.34 -2.47
N ILE A 12 16.95 4.03 -2.66
CA ILE A 12 16.98 5.49 -2.76
C ILE A 12 16.16 5.95 -3.96
N PHE A 13 16.29 5.28 -5.10
CA PHE A 13 15.54 5.59 -6.31
C PHE A 13 14.03 5.42 -6.10
N TYR A 14 13.59 4.35 -5.45
CA TYR A 14 12.18 4.11 -5.12
C TYR A 14 11.61 5.20 -4.20
N VAL A 15 12.34 5.56 -3.13
CA VAL A 15 11.92 6.62 -2.20
C VAL A 15 11.85 7.96 -2.94
N PHE A 16 12.84 8.27 -3.77
CA PHE A 16 12.85 9.50 -4.55
C PHE A 16 11.65 9.58 -5.51
N LEU A 17 11.38 8.50 -6.27
CA LEU A 17 10.23 8.43 -7.17
C LEU A 17 8.90 8.63 -6.44
N THR A 18 8.70 7.93 -5.33
CA THR A 18 7.45 8.04 -4.56
C THR A 18 7.27 9.45 -3.99
N PHE A 19 8.35 10.09 -3.53
CA PHE A 19 8.31 11.48 -3.09
C PHE A 19 7.95 12.45 -4.22
N VAL A 20 8.54 12.29 -5.41
CA VAL A 20 8.25 13.11 -6.59
C VAL A 20 6.77 12.98 -6.99
N ILE A 21 6.23 11.76 -7.03
CA ILE A 21 4.81 11.52 -7.33
C ILE A 21 3.92 12.21 -6.28
N GLY A 22 4.24 12.07 -5.00
CA GLY A 22 3.51 12.73 -3.91
C GLY A 22 3.53 14.26 -4.03
N TYR A 23 4.67 14.84 -4.39
CA TYR A 23 4.80 16.29 -4.60
C TYR A 23 3.96 16.79 -5.77
N PHE A 24 3.93 16.07 -6.89
CA PHE A 24 3.07 16.40 -8.03
C PHE A 24 1.59 16.26 -7.69
N GLY A 25 1.21 15.24 -6.90
CA GLY A 25 -0.14 15.08 -6.38
C GLY A 25 -0.54 16.29 -5.53
N TRP A 26 0.29 16.66 -4.55
CA TRP A 26 0.05 17.79 -3.66
C TRP A 26 -0.12 19.11 -4.41
N LYS A 27 0.70 19.38 -5.44
CA LYS A 27 0.55 20.59 -6.27
C LYS A 27 -0.79 20.68 -7.00
N LYS A 28 -1.43 19.54 -7.30
CA LYS A 28 -2.71 19.48 -8.01
C LYS A 28 -3.91 19.54 -7.07
N THR A 29 -3.74 19.20 -5.79
CA THR A 29 -4.80 19.19 -4.78
C THR A 29 -5.17 20.61 -4.36
N LYS A 30 -6.47 20.92 -4.39
CA LYS A 30 -7.04 22.16 -3.85
C LYS A 30 -7.31 22.00 -2.36
N LEU A 31 -7.25 23.11 -1.62
CA LEU A 31 -7.52 23.17 -0.18
C LEU A 31 -9.03 23.14 0.13
N THR A 32 -9.77 22.20 -0.47
CA THR A 32 -11.18 21.96 -0.15
C THR A 32 -11.36 20.54 0.40
N PRO A 33 -12.28 20.33 1.36
CA PRO A 33 -12.52 19.00 1.92
C PRO A 33 -12.91 17.97 0.86
N GLU A 34 -13.70 18.37 -0.13
CA GLU A 34 -14.12 17.48 -1.22
C GLU A 34 -12.93 17.02 -2.08
N ASP A 35 -12.00 17.92 -2.40
CA ASP A 35 -10.83 17.55 -3.21
C ASP A 35 -9.82 16.73 -2.41
N TYR A 36 -9.71 16.98 -1.11
CA TYR A 36 -8.83 16.22 -0.22
C TYR A 36 -9.35 14.80 0.08
N PHE A 37 -10.65 14.64 0.40
CA PHE A 37 -11.23 13.35 0.77
C PHE A 37 -11.69 12.51 -0.42
N LEU A 38 -12.16 13.14 -1.51
CA LEU A 38 -12.74 12.44 -2.66
C LEU A 38 -11.91 12.60 -3.94
N ALA A 39 -10.78 13.32 -3.91
CA ALA A 39 -9.99 13.64 -5.11
C ALA A 39 -10.87 14.24 -6.23
N GLY A 40 -11.84 15.08 -5.84
CA GLY A 40 -12.81 15.71 -6.74
C GLY A 40 -13.72 14.71 -7.45
N ARG A 41 -13.84 13.47 -6.96
CA ARG A 41 -14.56 12.34 -7.59
C ARG A 41 -14.07 12.01 -9.01
N THR A 42 -12.84 12.39 -9.32
CA THR A 42 -12.25 12.21 -10.66
C THR A 42 -11.50 10.90 -10.82
N LEU A 43 -11.23 10.19 -9.72
CA LEU A 43 -10.56 8.89 -9.75
C LEU A 43 -11.49 7.84 -10.39
N GLY A 44 -11.12 7.38 -11.59
CA GLY A 44 -11.82 6.29 -12.26
C GLY A 44 -11.77 4.99 -11.45
N PRO A 45 -12.71 4.05 -11.70
CA PRO A 45 -12.86 2.83 -10.89
C PRO A 45 -11.58 2.00 -10.82
N PHE A 46 -10.82 1.92 -11.91
CA PHE A 46 -9.57 1.16 -11.95
C PHE A 46 -8.50 1.71 -11.01
N VAL A 47 -8.24 3.02 -11.06
CA VAL A 47 -7.23 3.68 -10.22
C VAL A 47 -7.66 3.63 -8.75
N LEU A 48 -8.96 3.80 -8.49
CA LEU A 48 -9.53 3.69 -7.16
C LEU A 48 -9.33 2.29 -6.58
N SER A 49 -9.67 1.23 -7.33
CA SER A 49 -9.48 -0.15 -6.87
C SER A 49 -8.02 -0.49 -6.61
N LEU A 50 -7.10 -0.06 -7.48
CA LEU A 50 -5.67 -0.26 -7.28
C LEU A 50 -5.16 0.46 -6.02
N THR A 51 -5.64 1.68 -5.77
CA THR A 51 -5.26 2.44 -4.58
C THR A 51 -5.75 1.75 -3.31
N LEU A 52 -6.98 1.22 -3.31
CA LEU A 52 -7.52 0.44 -2.19
C LEU A 52 -6.69 -0.82 -1.91
N ILE A 53 -6.30 -1.55 -2.96
CA ILE A 53 -5.43 -2.73 -2.82
C ILE A 53 -4.05 -2.32 -2.28
N ALA A 54 -3.48 -1.21 -2.76
CA ALA A 54 -2.22 -0.69 -2.26
C ALA A 54 -2.30 -0.28 -0.78
N THR A 55 -3.42 0.30 -0.33
CA THR A 55 -3.65 0.61 1.09
C THR A 55 -3.76 -0.66 1.94
N TYR A 56 -4.37 -1.73 1.42
CA TYR A 56 -4.44 -3.01 2.11
C TYR A 56 -3.07 -3.71 2.20
N ALA A 57 -2.20 -3.49 1.21
CA ALA A 57 -0.84 -4.03 1.16
C ALA A 57 0.10 -3.29 2.14
N SER A 58 0.18 -3.76 3.37
CA SER A 58 1.09 -3.22 4.39
C SER A 58 2.21 -4.21 4.76
N MET A 59 3.19 -3.77 5.56
CA MET A 59 4.23 -4.66 6.11
C MET A 59 3.65 -5.85 6.89
N TRP A 60 2.44 -5.69 7.46
CA TRP A 60 1.72 -6.79 8.08
C TRP A 60 1.47 -7.94 7.09
N THR A 61 1.03 -7.62 5.88
CA THR A 61 0.69 -8.62 4.85
C THR A 61 1.92 -9.40 4.38
N PHE A 62 3.07 -8.73 4.24
CA PHE A 62 4.28 -9.37 3.72
C PHE A 62 5.12 -10.09 4.78
N LEU A 63 5.28 -9.51 5.97
CA LEU A 63 6.13 -10.07 7.03
C LEU A 63 5.30 -10.71 8.15
N GLY A 64 4.27 -10.01 8.63
CA GLY A 64 3.46 -10.45 9.77
C GLY A 64 2.63 -11.70 9.47
N ALA A 65 1.86 -11.67 8.39
CA ALA A 65 1.02 -12.78 7.98
C ALA A 65 1.86 -14.00 7.57
N VAL A 66 2.93 -13.81 6.80
CA VAL A 66 3.81 -14.91 6.38
C VAL A 66 4.53 -15.54 7.58
N GLY A 67 5.09 -14.73 8.48
CA GLY A 67 5.75 -15.21 9.69
C GLY A 67 4.81 -15.93 10.64
N THR A 68 3.56 -15.47 10.74
CA THR A 68 2.54 -16.10 11.58
C THR A 68 2.03 -17.40 10.95
N ASN A 69 1.84 -17.45 9.64
CA ASN A 69 1.54 -18.70 8.92
C ASN A 69 2.68 -19.71 9.01
N TYR A 70 3.93 -19.27 9.03
CA TYR A 70 5.07 -20.17 9.26
C TYR A 70 4.99 -20.84 10.64
N ARG A 71 4.53 -20.11 11.68
CA ARG A 71 4.45 -20.63 13.05
C ARG A 71 3.19 -21.46 13.33
N PHE A 72 2.04 -21.05 12.81
CA PHE A 72 0.73 -21.66 13.11
C PHE A 72 0.14 -22.47 11.95
N GLY A 73 0.84 -22.54 10.82
CA GLY A 73 0.37 -23.19 9.59
C GLY A 73 -0.74 -22.41 8.89
N THR A 74 -1.31 -23.02 7.86
CA THR A 74 -2.37 -22.44 7.01
C THR A 74 -3.66 -22.12 7.77
N SER A 75 -3.85 -22.67 8.97
CA SER A 75 -4.99 -22.39 9.86
C SER A 75 -5.12 -20.89 10.18
N PHE A 76 -3.99 -20.17 10.27
CA PHE A 76 -4.00 -18.73 10.51
C PHE A 76 -4.59 -17.94 9.34
N MET A 77 -4.31 -18.34 8.09
CA MET A 77 -4.96 -17.77 6.91
C MET A 77 -6.48 -17.94 6.94
N TYR A 78 -6.97 -19.14 7.27
CA TYR A 78 -8.42 -19.38 7.37
C TYR A 78 -9.07 -18.54 8.47
N CYS A 79 -8.40 -18.40 9.62
CA CYS A 79 -8.86 -17.52 10.69
C CYS A 79 -8.92 -16.06 10.24
N MET A 80 -7.90 -15.57 9.52
CA MET A 80 -7.86 -14.21 9.00
C MET A 80 -8.94 -13.93 7.95
N ILE A 81 -9.20 -14.87 7.03
CA ILE A 81 -10.28 -14.74 6.05
C ILE A 81 -11.62 -14.69 6.77
N THR A 82 -11.84 -15.60 7.72
CA THR A 82 -13.08 -15.65 8.51
C THR A 82 -13.28 -14.37 9.32
N TYR A 83 -12.21 -13.82 9.91
CA TYR A 83 -12.26 -12.54 10.62
C TYR A 83 -12.62 -11.37 9.70
N ASN A 84 -12.03 -11.28 8.50
CA ASN A 84 -12.36 -10.21 7.55
C ASN A 84 -13.78 -10.35 6.95
N VAL A 85 -14.34 -11.56 6.91
CA VAL A 85 -15.71 -11.83 6.41
C VAL A 85 -16.77 -11.65 7.49
N LEU A 86 -16.46 -11.96 8.75
CA LEU A 86 -17.38 -11.85 9.89
C LEU A 86 -17.37 -10.47 10.56
N TRP A 87 -16.43 -9.60 10.20
CA TRP A 87 -16.38 -8.22 10.67
C TRP A 87 -17.34 -7.34 9.86
N PRO A 88 -18.19 -6.51 10.50
CA PRO A 88 -19.06 -5.56 9.81
C PRO A 88 -18.30 -4.37 9.20
#